data_AF-A0A1W9QG59-F1
#
_entry.id   AF-A0A1W9QG59-F1
#
_cell.length_a   1.000
_cell.length_b   1.000
_cell.length_c   1.000
_cell.angle_alpha   90.00
_cell.angle_beta   90.00
_cell.angle_gamma   90.00
#
_symmetry.space_group_name_H-M   'P 1'
#
loop_
_entity.id
_entity.type
_entity.pdbx_description
1 polymer ?
#
loop_
_entity_poly.entity_id
_entity_poly.type
_entity_poly.pdbx_seq_one_letter_code
_entity_poly.pdbx_strand_id
1 'polypeptide(L)'
;MQRIAAYLLERTNHLQWSDARKAEGERIRAVIERWLASKGAAPLVDGRGTYVAVDRSDASYRMVDAIDGERSWRMYELVEVTKEGRKFVTTVSVTVGHKSVVAFVTMEVGSVSTAITRIDVDPKCPGVVRDLLDELGPLYHGASRLRELSNVDGFDAGESLALEILTPERTVPFVVVSRVNGNPVLRGLDEKLARDLAGVANVYAVDEDASWALTDRLGKPFSCYDGAVRIYWPRLSSRDEPYRHPLWMATRLHGLEGDERLALERIRRQLRRTIMSASAASVVRPKEIDDIRGANARRELTELQAKAAILEETKAKATSLEEFRAIADSYAADNDQLRRDLSARDEEIERLRVEVQRLESEKQGLIFQLGQAKASANETAEVEPDAPEQDDERLPQPGEVRFYKKRYSSPSHDVFLRVGDCGHNSWQSTEKADKAKKGLARIIGAEYEWKSLQHCGSCTGGGMWKVRW
;
A
#
# COMPACT_ATOMS: atom_id res chain seq x y z
N MET A 1 -9.33 -1.92 -18.16
CA MET A 1 -8.42 -1.27 -17.21
C MET A 1 -8.07 -2.27 -16.12
N GLN A 2 -6.82 -2.32 -15.67
CA GLN A 2 -6.35 -3.11 -14.54
C GLN A 2 -6.17 -2.17 -13.35
N ARG A 3 -6.77 -2.50 -12.20
CA ARG A 3 -6.51 -1.80 -10.94
C ARG A 3 -5.15 -2.23 -10.39
N ILE A 4 -4.32 -1.26 -10.01
CA ILE A 4 -2.93 -1.48 -9.59
C ILE A 4 -2.67 -1.13 -8.12
N ALA A 5 -3.53 -0.28 -7.53
CA ALA A 5 -3.55 0.00 -6.10
C ALA A 5 -4.94 0.53 -5.71
N ALA A 6 -5.32 0.30 -4.45
CA ALA A 6 -6.50 0.91 -3.83
C ALA A 6 -6.21 1.27 -2.37
N TYR A 7 -6.62 2.47 -1.97
CA TYR A 7 -6.38 3.05 -0.66
C TYR A 7 -7.71 3.37 -0.01
N LEU A 8 -7.79 3.11 1.29
CA LEU A 8 -8.94 3.45 2.12
C LEU A 8 -8.40 4.19 3.35
N LEU A 9 -8.77 5.46 3.46
CA LEU A 9 -8.41 6.33 4.58
C LEU A 9 -9.70 6.79 5.24
N GLU A 10 -9.90 6.38 6.47
CA GLU A 10 -11.12 6.57 7.23
C GLU A 10 -10.86 7.43 8.46
N ARG A 11 -11.82 8.28 8.75
CA ARG A 11 -11.89 9.01 10.00
C ARG A 11 -13.22 8.71 10.68
N THR A 12 -13.12 8.31 11.94
CA THR A 12 -14.26 7.93 12.79
C THR A 12 -14.31 8.75 14.08
N ASN A 13 -13.16 9.20 14.57
CA ASN A 13 -13.05 9.90 15.84
C ASN A 13 -13.57 11.35 15.75
N HIS A 14 -14.32 11.77 16.77
CA HIS A 14 -14.89 13.12 16.90
C HIS A 14 -15.92 13.51 15.82
N LEU A 15 -16.58 12.52 15.21
CA LEU A 15 -17.52 12.71 14.10
C LEU A 15 -18.98 12.34 14.44
N GLN A 16 -19.37 12.53 15.70
CA GLN A 16 -20.70 12.13 16.19
C GLN A 16 -21.84 12.92 15.53
N TRP A 17 -21.61 14.19 15.18
CA TRP A 17 -22.61 15.10 14.61
C TRP A 17 -22.43 15.26 13.09
N SER A 18 -23.52 15.51 12.36
CA SER A 18 -23.51 15.67 10.91
C SER A 18 -22.67 16.87 10.45
N ASP A 19 -22.73 17.99 11.17
CA ASP A 19 -21.91 19.16 10.88
C ASP A 19 -20.41 18.89 11.03
N ALA A 20 -20.02 18.09 12.04
CA ALA A 20 -18.63 17.68 12.22
C ALA A 20 -18.14 16.80 11.06
N ARG A 21 -18.99 15.87 10.58
CA ARG A 21 -18.70 15.05 9.39
C ARG A 21 -18.62 15.88 8.12
N LYS A 22 -19.50 16.86 7.95
CA LYS A 22 -19.49 17.76 6.80
C LYS A 22 -18.21 18.61 6.79
N ALA A 23 -17.87 19.23 7.93
CA ALA A 23 -16.64 20.00 8.07
C ALA A 23 -15.40 19.15 7.77
N GLU A 24 -15.37 17.91 8.25
CA GLU A 24 -14.27 16.99 7.93
C GLU A 24 -14.20 16.62 6.45
N GLY A 25 -15.34 16.36 5.82
CA GLY A 25 -15.42 16.14 4.37
C GLY A 25 -14.86 17.33 3.58
N GLU A 26 -15.16 18.56 3.99
CA GLU A 26 -14.62 19.78 3.38
C GLU A 26 -13.10 19.91 3.60
N ARG A 27 -12.57 19.54 4.78
CA ARG A 27 -11.10 19.53 5.00
C ARG A 27 -10.39 18.59 4.04
N ILE A 28 -10.90 17.37 3.88
CA ILE A 28 -10.34 16.37 2.95
C ILE A 28 -10.42 16.89 1.51
N ARG A 29 -11.58 17.44 1.10
CA ARG A 29 -11.76 18.03 -0.23
C ARG A 29 -10.75 19.15 -0.49
N ALA A 30 -10.53 20.02 0.48
CA ALA A 30 -9.57 21.12 0.34
C ALA A 30 -8.13 20.65 0.14
N VAL A 31 -7.71 19.54 0.77
CA VAL A 31 -6.39 18.91 0.51
C VAL A 31 -6.31 18.43 -0.94
N ILE A 32 -7.35 17.74 -1.41
CA ILE A 32 -7.40 17.20 -2.78
C ILE A 32 -7.41 18.32 -3.83
N GLU A 33 -8.16 19.39 -3.59
CA GLU A 33 -8.24 20.55 -4.48
C GLU A 33 -6.91 21.31 -4.52
N ARG A 34 -6.20 21.46 -3.38
CA ARG A 34 -4.83 21.99 -3.36
C ARG A 34 -3.86 21.10 -4.14
N TRP A 35 -3.93 19.78 -3.95
CA TRP A 35 -3.12 18.84 -4.70
C TRP A 35 -3.38 18.95 -6.21
N LEU A 36 -4.65 19.04 -6.63
CA LEU A 36 -5.03 19.22 -8.02
C LEU A 36 -4.56 20.58 -8.58
N ALA A 37 -4.69 21.66 -7.80
CA ALA A 37 -4.15 22.98 -8.17
C ALA A 37 -2.62 22.97 -8.33
N SER A 38 -1.90 22.21 -7.49
CA SER A 38 -0.44 22.05 -7.60
C SER A 38 -0.01 21.38 -8.92
N LYS A 39 -0.92 20.63 -9.56
CA LYS A 39 -0.75 20.06 -10.90
C LYS A 39 -1.09 21.05 -12.02
N GLY A 40 -1.41 22.30 -11.72
CA GLY A 40 -1.75 23.33 -12.70
C GLY A 40 -3.20 23.26 -13.21
N ALA A 41 -4.10 22.59 -12.49
CA ALA A 41 -5.52 22.63 -12.80
C ALA A 41 -6.10 24.03 -12.54
N ALA A 42 -6.90 24.54 -13.48
CA ALA A 42 -7.61 25.80 -13.31
C ALA A 42 -8.73 25.69 -12.26
N PRO A 43 -9.22 26.81 -11.68
CA PRO A 43 -10.35 26.81 -10.75
C PRO A 43 -11.57 26.11 -11.34
N LEU A 44 -12.26 25.33 -10.50
CA LEU A 44 -13.28 24.37 -10.93
C LEU A 44 -14.61 25.06 -11.24
N VAL A 45 -14.75 25.63 -12.44
CA VAL A 45 -16.01 26.29 -12.85
C VAL A 45 -17.07 25.27 -13.29
N ASP A 46 -16.69 24.18 -13.99
CA ASP A 46 -17.63 23.23 -14.60
C ASP A 46 -17.45 21.76 -14.19
N GLY A 47 -16.69 21.51 -13.12
CA GLY A 47 -16.42 20.14 -12.69
C GLY A 47 -15.59 19.30 -13.66
N ARG A 48 -14.98 19.90 -14.69
CA ARG A 48 -14.06 19.25 -15.64
C ARG A 48 -12.94 20.22 -16.00
N GLY A 49 -11.79 19.67 -16.39
CA GLY A 49 -10.68 20.49 -16.89
C GLY A 49 -9.47 19.66 -17.26
N THR A 50 -8.37 20.36 -17.56
CA THR A 50 -7.07 19.78 -17.83
C THR A 50 -6.08 20.17 -16.74
N TYR A 51 -4.99 19.42 -16.62
CA TYR A 51 -3.87 19.72 -15.73
C TYR A 51 -2.55 19.31 -16.39
N VAL A 52 -1.43 19.71 -15.80
CA VAL A 52 -0.09 19.40 -16.31
C VAL A 52 0.38 18.10 -15.69
N ALA A 53 0.40 17.02 -16.47
CA ALA A 53 1.05 15.78 -16.08
C ALA A 53 2.56 15.96 -15.95
N VAL A 54 3.19 15.15 -15.10
CA VAL A 54 4.64 15.24 -14.82
C VAL A 54 5.48 14.97 -16.08
N ASP A 55 5.03 14.05 -16.93
CA ASP A 55 5.64 13.69 -18.20
C ASP A 55 5.14 14.55 -19.38
N ARG A 56 4.32 15.58 -19.09
CA ARG A 56 3.62 16.41 -20.09
C ARG A 56 2.72 15.62 -21.03
N SER A 57 2.19 14.49 -20.57
CA SER A 57 1.12 13.75 -21.24
C SER A 57 -0.22 14.48 -21.21
N ASP A 58 -1.16 14.02 -22.05
CA ASP A 58 -2.52 14.53 -22.06
C ASP A 58 -3.22 14.15 -20.75
N ALA A 59 -3.58 15.17 -19.99
CA ALA A 59 -4.12 15.03 -18.65
C ALA A 59 -5.43 15.81 -18.49
N SER A 60 -6.46 15.10 -18.06
CA SER A 60 -7.78 15.66 -17.79
C SER A 60 -8.32 15.19 -16.45
N TYR A 61 -9.17 16.00 -15.84
CA TYR A 61 -9.87 15.63 -14.64
C TYR A 61 -11.37 15.91 -14.78
N ARG A 62 -12.15 15.16 -14.00
CA ARG A 62 -13.59 15.33 -13.87
C ARG A 62 -13.99 15.13 -12.42
N MET A 63 -14.97 15.92 -12.01
CA MET A 63 -15.63 15.82 -10.73
C MET A 63 -17.06 15.33 -10.91
N VAL A 64 -17.52 14.57 -9.91
CA VAL A 64 -18.91 14.20 -9.76
C VAL A 64 -19.25 14.27 -8.29
N ASP A 65 -20.41 14.81 -7.97
CA ASP A 65 -20.97 14.77 -6.63
C ASP A 65 -22.35 14.13 -6.62
N ALA A 66 -22.74 13.68 -5.43
CA ALA A 66 -24.06 13.15 -5.15
C ALA A 66 -24.41 13.44 -3.68
N ILE A 67 -25.67 13.76 -3.41
CA ILE A 67 -26.15 14.09 -2.07
C ILE A 67 -27.33 13.19 -1.71
N ASP A 68 -27.31 12.68 -0.48
CA ASP A 68 -28.44 11.93 0.09
C ASP A 68 -28.70 12.35 1.54
N GLY A 69 -29.53 13.38 1.69
CA GLY A 69 -29.83 13.99 2.99
C GLY A 69 -28.58 14.67 3.54
N GLU A 70 -28.14 14.27 4.74
CA GLU A 70 -26.90 14.76 5.36
C GLU A 70 -25.64 14.08 4.80
N ARG A 71 -25.79 13.01 4.02
CA ARG A 71 -24.67 12.30 3.41
C ARG A 71 -24.30 12.93 2.08
N SER A 72 -23.01 12.91 1.75
CA SER A 72 -22.56 13.35 0.44
C SER A 72 -21.37 12.53 -0.03
N TRP A 73 -21.23 12.45 -1.34
CA TRP A 73 -20.09 11.84 -2.01
C TRP A 73 -19.59 12.82 -3.07
N ARG A 74 -18.27 12.99 -3.15
CA ARG A 74 -17.61 13.71 -4.24
C ARG A 74 -16.44 12.88 -4.75
N MET A 75 -16.32 12.75 -6.06
CA MET A 75 -15.26 12.02 -6.73
C MET A 75 -14.49 12.93 -7.65
N TYR A 76 -13.17 12.83 -7.60
CA TYR A 76 -12.22 13.43 -8.53
C TYR A 76 -11.61 12.29 -9.34
N GLU A 77 -11.89 12.24 -10.64
CA GLU A 77 -11.32 11.28 -11.58
C GLU A 77 -10.28 12.01 -12.42
N LEU A 78 -9.03 11.56 -12.35
CA LEU A 78 -7.91 12.07 -13.12
C LEU A 78 -7.51 11.02 -14.15
N VAL A 79 -7.39 11.43 -15.41
CA VAL A 79 -7.00 10.58 -16.53
C VAL A 79 -5.73 11.15 -17.15
N GLU A 80 -4.69 10.33 -17.24
CA GLU A 80 -3.43 10.66 -17.95
C GLU A 80 -3.22 9.65 -19.09
N VAL A 81 -2.97 10.13 -20.31
CA VAL A 81 -2.64 9.27 -21.46
C VAL A 81 -1.23 9.56 -21.92
N THR A 82 -0.31 8.68 -21.53
CA THR A 82 1.12 8.77 -21.93
C THR A 82 1.30 8.73 -23.44
N LYS A 83 2.46 9.19 -23.92
CA LYS A 83 2.82 9.17 -25.35
C LYS A 83 2.88 7.75 -25.93
N GLU A 84 3.21 6.75 -25.12
CA GLU A 84 3.16 5.34 -25.50
C GLU A 84 1.72 4.77 -25.53
N GLY A 85 0.72 5.61 -25.23
CA GLY A 85 -0.69 5.29 -25.20
C GLY A 85 -1.09 4.36 -24.05
N ARG A 86 -0.37 4.40 -22.93
CA ARG A 86 -0.86 3.89 -21.64
C ARG A 86 -1.80 4.92 -21.04
N LYS A 87 -2.96 4.45 -20.58
CA LYS A 87 -3.96 5.26 -19.89
C LYS A 87 -3.88 4.96 -18.40
N PHE A 88 -3.59 5.99 -17.60
CA PHE A 88 -3.66 5.94 -16.15
C PHE A 88 -4.93 6.64 -15.69
N VAL A 89 -5.63 6.03 -14.74
CA VAL A 89 -6.81 6.63 -14.11
C VAL A 89 -6.60 6.60 -12.61
N THR A 90 -6.59 7.78 -11.99
CA THR A 90 -6.58 7.92 -10.53
C THR A 90 -7.92 8.49 -10.10
N THR A 91 -8.64 7.76 -9.25
CA THR A 91 -9.91 8.25 -8.69
C THR A 91 -9.73 8.52 -7.22
N VAL A 92 -10.16 9.68 -6.74
CA VAL A 92 -10.20 10.06 -5.32
C VAL A 92 -11.65 10.35 -4.95
N SER A 93 -12.25 9.53 -4.10
CA SER A 93 -13.61 9.73 -3.61
C SER A 93 -13.58 10.20 -2.15
N VAL A 94 -14.35 11.24 -1.82
CA VAL A 94 -14.62 11.69 -0.46
C VAL A 94 -16.08 11.42 -0.12
N THR A 95 -16.31 10.57 0.87
CA THR A 95 -17.64 10.16 1.30
C THR A 95 -17.89 10.63 2.71
N VAL A 96 -18.86 11.51 2.89
CA VAL A 96 -19.41 11.91 4.18
C VAL A 96 -20.55 10.94 4.50
N GLY A 97 -20.25 9.93 5.31
CA GLY A 97 -21.18 8.85 5.67
C GLY A 97 -21.98 9.14 6.94
N HIS A 98 -22.62 8.08 7.46
CA HIS A 98 -23.42 8.18 8.70
C HIS A 98 -22.58 8.35 9.96
N LYS A 99 -21.43 7.68 10.03
CA LYS A 99 -20.59 7.61 11.23
C LYS A 99 -19.13 7.99 10.98
N SER A 100 -18.73 8.09 9.72
CA SER A 100 -17.35 8.30 9.30
C SER A 100 -17.29 9.22 8.10
N VAL A 101 -16.09 9.77 7.88
CA VAL A 101 -15.71 10.37 6.61
C VAL A 101 -14.60 9.53 6.02
N VAL A 102 -14.72 9.19 4.74
CA VAL A 102 -13.83 8.24 4.06
C VAL A 102 -13.26 8.89 2.80
N ALA A 103 -11.95 8.82 2.65
CA ALA A 103 -11.26 9.02 1.38
C ALA A 103 -10.90 7.65 0.78
N PHE A 104 -11.44 7.34 -0.39
CA PHE A 104 -11.17 6.12 -1.12
C PHE A 104 -10.47 6.45 -2.44
N VAL A 105 -9.24 5.95 -2.61
CA VAL A 105 -8.40 6.24 -3.78
C VAL A 105 -8.16 4.97 -4.58
N THR A 106 -8.34 5.01 -5.89
CA THR A 106 -7.96 3.90 -6.77
C THR A 106 -7.00 4.38 -7.85
N MET A 107 -6.06 3.51 -8.20
CA MET A 107 -5.20 3.68 -9.35
C MET A 107 -5.46 2.54 -10.33
N GLU A 108 -5.66 2.87 -11.59
CA GLU A 108 -5.86 1.92 -12.67
C GLU A 108 -4.96 2.26 -13.85
N VAL A 109 -4.52 1.23 -14.56
CA VAL A 109 -3.77 1.35 -15.81
C VAL A 109 -4.45 0.55 -16.92
N GLY A 110 -4.41 1.06 -18.13
CA GLY A 110 -4.80 0.34 -19.33
C GLY A 110 -4.02 0.81 -20.53
N SER A 111 -4.40 0.32 -21.70
CA SER A 111 -3.94 0.83 -22.98
C SER A 111 -5.11 1.50 -23.69
N VAL A 112 -4.82 2.54 -24.47
CA VAL A 112 -5.79 3.06 -25.46
C VAL A 112 -5.83 2.20 -26.72
N SER A 113 -4.89 1.25 -26.90
CA SER A 113 -4.91 0.30 -28.03
C SER A 113 -5.55 -1.04 -27.66
N THR A 114 -6.27 -1.62 -28.62
CA THR A 114 -6.81 -2.99 -28.52
C THR A 114 -5.71 -4.01 -28.84
N ALA A 115 -4.88 -4.34 -27.86
CA ALA A 115 -3.83 -5.35 -27.99
C ALA A 115 -3.68 -6.16 -26.70
N ILE A 116 -3.47 -7.47 -26.83
CA ILE A 116 -3.13 -8.35 -25.70
C ILE A 116 -1.63 -8.18 -25.44
N THR A 117 -1.28 -7.42 -24.41
CA THR A 117 0.11 -7.17 -24.03
C THR A 117 0.26 -7.06 -22.51
N ARG A 118 1.46 -7.34 -22.00
CA ARG A 118 1.77 -7.16 -20.58
C ARG A 118 1.95 -5.67 -20.29
N ILE A 119 1.18 -5.16 -19.35
CA ILE A 119 1.35 -3.79 -18.86
C ILE A 119 2.32 -3.82 -17.67
N ASP A 120 3.59 -3.52 -17.93
CA ASP A 120 4.58 -3.39 -16.87
C ASP A 120 4.55 -1.97 -16.29
N VAL A 121 4.12 -1.88 -15.03
CA VAL A 121 4.06 -0.64 -14.25
C VAL A 121 4.72 -0.80 -12.89
N ASP A 122 5.13 0.32 -12.35
CA ASP A 122 5.73 0.45 -11.03
C ASP A 122 5.06 1.61 -10.30
N PRO A 123 3.78 1.42 -9.86
CA PRO A 123 3.04 2.49 -9.22
C PRO A 123 3.73 2.91 -7.94
N LYS A 124 3.75 4.23 -7.71
CA LYS A 124 4.12 4.82 -6.43
C LYS A 124 2.86 5.33 -5.74
N CYS A 125 2.92 5.50 -4.43
CA CYS A 125 1.83 6.12 -3.68
C CYS A 125 1.49 7.51 -4.29
N PRO A 126 0.20 7.79 -4.61
CA PRO A 126 -0.23 9.10 -5.08
C PRO A 126 0.15 10.22 -4.13
N GLY A 127 0.52 11.39 -4.67
CA GLY A 127 0.81 12.59 -3.86
C GLY A 127 -0.28 12.90 -2.84
N VAL A 128 -1.53 12.94 -3.32
CA VAL A 128 -2.71 13.21 -2.49
C VAL A 128 -2.86 12.29 -1.28
N VAL A 129 -2.44 11.02 -1.35
CA VAL A 129 -2.54 10.10 -0.21
C VAL A 129 -1.57 10.52 0.90
N ARG A 130 -0.35 10.94 0.53
CA ARG A 130 0.61 11.49 1.49
C ARG A 130 0.16 12.84 2.03
N ASP A 131 -0.30 13.74 1.15
CA ASP A 131 -0.82 15.05 1.58
C ASP A 131 -1.96 14.88 2.61
N LEU A 132 -2.84 13.89 2.40
CA LEU A 132 -3.89 13.55 3.37
C LEU A 132 -3.33 13.00 4.69
N LEU A 133 -2.30 12.16 4.66
CA LEU A 133 -1.67 11.61 5.88
C LEU A 133 -0.88 12.67 6.66
N ASP A 134 -0.28 13.63 5.97
CA ASP A 134 0.56 14.68 6.55
C ASP A 134 -0.28 15.83 7.14
N GLU A 135 -1.32 16.26 6.42
CA GLU A 135 -2.09 17.45 6.80
C GLU A 135 -3.27 17.12 7.74
N LEU A 136 -3.73 15.88 7.75
CA LEU A 136 -4.83 15.45 8.59
C LEU A 136 -4.30 14.71 9.82
N GLY A 137 -4.96 14.92 10.97
CA GLY A 137 -4.75 14.05 12.13
C GLY A 137 -5.10 12.58 11.84
N PRO A 138 -5.06 11.69 12.85
CA PRO A 138 -5.04 10.23 12.66
C PRO A 138 -6.08 9.68 11.67
N LEU A 139 -5.59 9.02 10.62
CA LEU A 139 -6.36 8.30 9.61
C LEU A 139 -6.20 6.79 9.81
N TYR A 140 -7.22 6.04 9.41
CA TYR A 140 -7.31 4.60 9.63
C TYR A 140 -7.66 3.86 8.34
N HIS A 141 -7.27 2.60 8.26
CA HIS A 141 -7.82 1.63 7.34
C HIS A 141 -8.50 0.57 8.20
N GLY A 142 -9.84 0.51 8.25
CA GLY A 142 -10.54 -0.30 9.25
C GLY A 142 -10.03 -0.04 10.68
N ALA A 143 -9.56 -1.08 11.37
CA ALA A 143 -9.03 -0.96 12.73
C ALA A 143 -7.57 -0.48 12.83
N SER A 144 -6.84 -0.41 11.72
CA SER A 144 -5.42 -0.05 11.72
C SER A 144 -5.23 1.44 11.52
N ARG A 145 -4.48 2.08 12.42
CA ARG A 145 -4.00 3.45 12.20
C ARG A 145 -2.94 3.45 11.11
N LEU A 146 -3.09 4.33 10.13
CA LEU A 146 -2.10 4.53 9.08
C LEU A 146 -0.95 5.39 9.61
N ARG A 147 0.28 4.95 9.37
CA ARG A 147 1.53 5.63 9.72
C ARG A 147 2.50 5.50 8.56
N GLU A 148 3.33 6.52 8.33
CA GLU A 148 4.38 6.42 7.32
C GLU A 148 5.57 5.61 7.82
N LEU A 149 6.45 6.23 8.62
CA LEU A 149 7.62 5.60 9.25
C LEU A 149 7.50 5.68 10.78
N SER A 150 7.84 4.59 11.47
CA SER A 150 7.94 4.56 12.94
C SER A 150 9.24 3.90 13.37
N ASN A 151 10.05 4.63 14.16
CA ASN A 151 11.24 4.07 14.78
C ASN A 151 10.83 3.33 16.06
N VAL A 152 11.35 2.12 16.23
CA VAL A 152 11.07 1.25 17.37
C VAL A 152 12.41 0.81 17.95
N ASP A 153 12.76 1.46 19.06
CA ASP A 153 14.06 1.32 19.72
C ASP A 153 13.86 0.70 21.09
N GLY A 154 14.68 -0.30 21.42
CA GLY A 154 14.62 -1.01 22.70
C GLY A 154 13.60 -2.14 22.76
N PHE A 155 13.80 -3.02 23.74
CA PHE A 155 13.04 -4.26 23.90
C PHE A 155 11.54 -4.02 24.13
N ASP A 156 11.17 -3.13 25.06
CA ASP A 156 9.77 -2.86 25.41
C ASP A 156 8.95 -2.31 24.22
N ALA A 157 9.57 -1.47 23.39
CA ALA A 157 8.95 -0.95 22.17
C ALA A 157 8.79 -2.05 21.13
N GLY A 158 9.78 -2.94 21.00
CA GLY A 158 9.69 -4.13 20.16
C GLY A 158 8.60 -5.10 20.61
N GLU A 159 8.40 -5.31 21.91
CA GLU A 159 7.30 -6.13 22.44
C GLU A 159 5.94 -5.50 22.09
N SER A 160 5.82 -4.19 22.22
CA SER A 160 4.61 -3.45 21.84
C SER A 160 4.30 -3.61 20.35
N LEU A 161 5.32 -3.52 19.49
CA LEU A 161 5.18 -3.77 18.06
C LEU A 161 4.78 -5.23 17.77
N ALA A 162 5.36 -6.20 18.47
CA ALA A 162 5.00 -7.61 18.30
C ALA A 162 3.53 -7.87 18.65
N LEU A 163 3.00 -7.23 19.71
CA LEU A 163 1.58 -7.31 20.06
C LEU A 163 0.69 -6.66 18.98
N GLU A 164 1.12 -5.53 18.39
CA GLU A 164 0.40 -4.90 17.28
C GLU A 164 0.41 -5.78 16.01
N ILE A 165 1.54 -6.44 15.72
CA ILE A 165 1.67 -7.39 14.60
C ILE A 165 0.67 -8.54 14.73
N LEU A 166 0.49 -9.05 15.95
CA LEU A 166 -0.41 -10.16 16.30
C LEU A 166 -1.89 -9.74 16.45
N THR A 167 -2.21 -8.45 16.35
CA THR A 167 -3.59 -7.97 16.47
C THR A 167 -4.43 -8.47 15.27
N PRO A 168 -5.46 -9.31 15.49
CA PRO A 168 -6.18 -9.97 14.40
C PRO A 168 -7.08 -9.02 13.60
N GLU A 169 -7.51 -7.92 14.21
CA GLU A 169 -8.30 -6.86 13.56
C GLU A 169 -7.45 -5.95 12.66
N ARG A 170 -6.11 -6.07 12.72
CA ARG A 170 -5.22 -5.31 11.84
C ARG A 170 -5.59 -5.57 10.37
N THR A 171 -5.58 -4.51 9.57
CA THR A 171 -6.08 -4.54 8.19
C THR A 171 -5.03 -4.17 7.16
N VAL A 172 -3.89 -3.60 7.59
CA VAL A 172 -2.77 -3.24 6.70
C VAL A 172 -1.51 -4.05 7.06
N PRO A 173 -0.70 -4.46 6.08
CA PRO A 173 0.59 -5.09 6.33
C PRO A 173 1.55 -4.14 7.04
N PHE A 174 2.45 -4.72 7.84
CA PHE A 174 3.59 -4.00 8.40
C PHE A 174 4.85 -4.44 7.66
N VAL A 175 5.67 -3.47 7.28
CA VAL A 175 7.00 -3.72 6.72
C VAL A 175 8.02 -3.34 7.79
N VAL A 176 8.73 -4.33 8.29
CA VAL A 176 9.77 -4.12 9.30
C VAL A 176 11.12 -4.13 8.61
N VAL A 177 11.92 -3.10 8.89
CA VAL A 177 13.30 -2.95 8.42
C VAL A 177 14.19 -2.98 9.65
N SER A 178 14.97 -4.05 9.80
CA SER A 178 15.97 -4.15 10.86
C SER A 178 17.19 -3.30 10.53
N ARG A 179 17.69 -2.58 11.53
CA ARG A 179 18.87 -1.72 11.40
C ARG A 179 20.08 -2.38 12.06
N VAL A 180 21.25 -2.18 11.44
CA VAL A 180 22.56 -2.58 11.98
C VAL A 180 23.33 -1.29 12.27
N ASN A 181 23.84 -1.15 13.49
CA ASN A 181 24.52 0.08 13.95
C ASN A 181 23.68 1.34 13.68
N GLY A 182 22.37 1.26 13.96
CA GLY A 182 21.42 2.36 13.80
C GLY A 182 21.02 2.70 12.36
N ASN A 183 21.48 1.95 11.35
CA ASN A 183 21.18 2.22 9.94
C ASN A 183 20.57 1.00 9.23
N PRO A 184 19.67 1.18 8.26
CA PRO A 184 19.26 0.09 7.39
C PRO A 184 20.43 -0.40 6.56
N VAL A 185 20.39 -1.67 6.15
CA VAL A 185 21.48 -2.28 5.39
C VAL A 185 21.69 -1.61 4.01
N LEU A 186 20.61 -1.13 3.38
CA LEU A 186 20.65 -0.28 2.19
C LEU A 186 20.25 1.13 2.59
N ARG A 187 21.08 2.13 2.30
CA ARG A 187 20.87 3.49 2.80
C ARG A 187 19.53 4.09 2.37
N GLY A 188 18.74 4.54 3.37
CA GLY A 188 17.44 5.19 3.19
C GLY A 188 16.32 4.26 2.71
N LEU A 189 16.50 2.93 2.84
CA LEU A 189 15.50 1.94 2.43
C LEU A 189 14.17 2.11 3.16
N ASP A 190 14.21 2.23 4.49
CA ASP A 190 13.06 2.47 5.36
C ASP A 190 12.29 3.74 5.01
N GLU A 191 12.98 4.88 4.87
CA GLU A 191 12.36 6.17 4.49
C GLU A 191 11.70 6.10 3.10
N LYS A 192 12.39 5.48 2.13
CA LYS A 192 11.87 5.32 0.77
C LYS A 192 10.68 4.38 0.73
N LEU A 193 10.72 3.27 1.48
CA LEU A 193 9.59 2.35 1.60
C LEU A 193 8.40 3.01 2.29
N ALA A 194 8.61 3.77 3.36
CA ALA A 194 7.56 4.52 4.05
C ALA A 194 6.83 5.46 3.09
N ARG A 195 7.58 6.23 2.31
CA ARG A 195 7.02 7.14 1.30
C ARG A 195 6.30 6.41 0.16
N ASP A 196 6.85 5.28 -0.27
CA ASP A 196 6.33 4.49 -1.39
C ASP A 196 5.05 3.74 -1.04
N LEU A 197 4.93 3.29 0.21
CA LEU A 197 3.85 2.42 0.71
C LEU A 197 2.83 3.15 1.59
N ALA A 198 2.98 4.47 1.78
CA ALA A 198 2.07 5.30 2.55
C ALA A 198 0.60 5.02 2.19
N GLY A 199 -0.21 4.74 3.20
CA GLY A 199 -1.64 4.44 3.06
C GLY A 199 -2.00 2.99 2.68
N VAL A 200 -1.03 2.12 2.35
CA VAL A 200 -1.25 0.68 2.09
C VAL A 200 -0.42 -0.24 2.98
N ALA A 201 0.63 0.26 3.63
CA ALA A 201 1.38 -0.44 4.67
C ALA A 201 1.95 0.57 5.67
N ASN A 202 2.20 0.12 6.90
CA ASN A 202 2.98 0.88 7.87
C ASN A 202 4.42 0.37 7.87
N VAL A 203 5.40 1.26 7.83
CA VAL A 203 6.83 0.89 7.85
C VAL A 203 7.42 1.15 9.22
N TYR A 204 8.14 0.16 9.75
CA TYR A 204 8.81 0.23 11.04
C TYR A 204 10.31 0.01 10.87
N ALA A 205 11.12 0.90 11.41
CA ALA A 205 12.56 0.70 11.53
C ALA A 205 12.86 0.24 12.96
N VAL A 206 13.42 -0.96 13.12
CA VAL A 206 13.70 -1.56 14.42
C VAL A 206 15.21 -1.58 14.70
N ASP A 207 15.61 -1.35 15.93
CA ASP A 207 17.00 -1.61 16.38
C ASP A 207 17.21 -3.09 16.76
N GLU A 208 18.41 -3.43 17.24
CA GLU A 208 18.73 -4.80 17.63
C GLU A 208 17.81 -5.29 18.76
N ASP A 209 17.64 -4.51 19.83
CA ASP A 209 16.84 -4.93 20.99
C ASP A 209 15.36 -5.15 20.62
N ALA A 210 14.78 -4.28 19.78
CA ALA A 210 13.44 -4.45 19.26
C ALA A 210 13.32 -5.68 18.35
N SER A 211 14.30 -5.95 17.47
CA SER A 211 14.37 -7.18 16.67
C SER A 211 14.37 -8.44 17.55
N TRP A 212 14.97 -8.38 18.74
CA TRP A 212 14.94 -9.49 19.69
C TRP A 212 13.61 -9.66 20.40
N ALA A 213 12.98 -8.58 20.81
CA ALA A 213 11.62 -8.63 21.34
C ALA A 213 10.64 -9.21 20.31
N LEU A 214 10.76 -8.83 19.03
CA LEU A 214 9.98 -9.44 17.94
C LEU A 214 10.22 -10.95 17.86
N THR A 215 11.48 -11.38 17.92
CA THR A 215 11.84 -12.81 17.82
C THR A 215 11.30 -13.62 19.00
N ASP A 216 11.43 -13.10 20.22
CA ASP A 216 10.94 -13.75 21.44
C ASP A 216 9.42 -13.89 21.43
N ARG A 217 8.72 -12.85 20.95
CA ARG A 217 7.26 -12.80 20.98
C ARG A 217 6.56 -13.49 19.81
N LEU A 218 7.13 -13.38 18.60
CA LEU A 218 6.57 -13.94 17.36
C LEU A 218 7.12 -15.34 17.04
N GLY A 219 8.26 -15.71 17.62
CA GLY A 219 8.98 -16.94 17.31
C GLY A 219 10.01 -16.74 16.20
N LYS A 220 11.05 -17.59 16.21
CA LYS A 220 12.18 -17.53 15.28
C LYS A 220 11.78 -17.56 13.80
N PRO A 221 10.77 -18.36 13.35
CA PRO A 221 10.35 -18.36 11.95
C PRO A 221 9.78 -17.03 11.46
N PHE A 222 9.39 -16.14 12.38
CA PHE A 222 8.83 -14.81 12.11
C PHE A 222 9.77 -13.67 12.49
N SER A 223 11.04 -13.95 12.77
CA SER A 223 12.04 -12.94 13.12
C SER A 223 12.38 -11.99 11.95
N CYS A 224 12.87 -10.80 12.29
CA CYS A 224 13.40 -9.80 11.36
C CYS A 224 14.56 -9.06 12.05
N TYR A 225 15.79 -9.41 11.68
CA TYR A 225 17.00 -9.00 12.39
C TYR A 225 18.19 -8.83 11.42
N ASP A 226 19.32 -8.30 11.89
CA ASP A 226 20.60 -8.18 11.16
C ASP A 226 20.45 -7.59 9.74
N GLY A 227 19.75 -6.46 9.66
CA GLY A 227 19.60 -5.73 8.39
C GLY A 227 18.51 -6.31 7.47
N ALA A 228 17.74 -7.29 7.93
CA ALA A 228 16.67 -7.89 7.14
C ALA A 228 15.46 -6.96 6.97
N VAL A 229 14.65 -7.26 5.97
CA VAL A 229 13.33 -6.66 5.73
C VAL A 229 12.28 -7.76 5.72
N ARG A 230 11.16 -7.57 6.43
CA ARG A 230 10.06 -8.54 6.45
C ARG A 230 8.70 -7.87 6.25
N ILE A 231 7.81 -8.54 5.50
CA ILE A 231 6.39 -8.18 5.45
C ILE A 231 5.62 -9.05 6.43
N TYR A 232 4.94 -8.43 7.38
CA TYR A 232 3.92 -9.07 8.20
C TYR A 232 2.53 -8.74 7.68
N TRP A 233 1.92 -9.65 6.91
CA TRP A 233 0.52 -9.50 6.50
C TRP A 233 -0.46 -9.54 7.69
N PRO A 234 -1.65 -8.93 7.55
CA PRO A 234 -2.74 -9.05 8.51
C PRO A 234 -3.04 -10.49 8.93
N ARG A 235 -3.56 -10.65 10.15
CA ARG A 235 -3.98 -11.95 10.73
C ARG A 235 -2.85 -12.98 10.89
N LEU A 236 -1.63 -12.51 11.11
CA LEU A 236 -0.53 -13.38 11.52
C LEU A 236 -0.93 -14.16 12.78
N SER A 237 -0.64 -15.46 12.79
CA SER A 237 -0.70 -16.28 13.99
C SER A 237 0.57 -17.12 14.11
N SER A 238 0.84 -17.65 15.30
CA SER A 238 1.99 -18.54 15.52
C SER A 238 1.95 -19.85 14.74
N ARG A 239 0.80 -20.22 14.18
CA ARG A 239 0.62 -21.41 13.33
C ARG A 239 0.66 -21.08 11.84
N ASP A 240 0.86 -19.83 11.48
CA ASP A 240 0.87 -19.43 10.07
C ASP A 240 2.13 -19.96 9.36
N GLU A 241 2.05 -20.09 8.04
CA GLU A 241 3.21 -20.46 7.23
C GLU A 241 4.14 -19.24 7.10
N PRO A 242 5.42 -19.33 7.54
CA PRO A 242 6.32 -18.19 7.53
C PRO A 242 6.55 -17.57 6.14
N TYR A 243 6.47 -18.38 5.08
CA TYR A 243 6.60 -17.91 3.69
C TYR A 243 5.50 -16.95 3.25
N ARG A 244 4.32 -16.99 3.91
CA ARG A 244 3.29 -15.99 3.68
C ARG A 244 3.78 -14.61 4.12
N HIS A 245 4.73 -14.53 5.05
CA HIS A 245 5.30 -13.31 5.63
C HIS A 245 6.77 -13.15 5.20
N PRO A 246 7.04 -12.82 3.91
CA PRO A 246 8.35 -12.95 3.29
C PRO A 246 9.42 -12.12 3.99
N LEU A 247 10.60 -12.70 4.10
CA LEU A 247 11.82 -12.14 4.70
C LEU A 247 12.89 -12.00 3.62
N TRP A 248 13.63 -10.90 3.65
CA TRP A 248 14.84 -10.69 2.87
C TRP A 248 15.97 -10.32 3.80
N MET A 249 16.95 -11.19 3.95
CA MET A 249 18.15 -10.99 4.75
C MET A 249 19.11 -10.02 4.07
N ALA A 250 19.95 -9.36 4.85
CA ALA A 250 20.97 -8.43 4.35
C ALA A 250 21.82 -9.00 3.20
N THR A 251 22.21 -10.28 3.31
CA THR A 251 22.99 -10.99 2.29
C THR A 251 22.28 -11.08 0.94
N ARG A 252 20.96 -11.28 0.92
CA ARG A 252 20.15 -11.27 -0.32
C ARG A 252 19.89 -9.88 -0.84
N LEU A 253 19.70 -8.91 0.05
CA LEU A 253 19.50 -7.52 -0.32
C LEU A 253 20.74 -6.95 -1.04
N HIS A 254 21.94 -7.31 -0.59
CA HIS A 254 23.20 -6.97 -1.24
C HIS A 254 23.52 -7.86 -2.46
N GLY A 255 22.85 -9.00 -2.60
CA GLY A 255 23.19 -10.06 -3.55
C GLY A 255 22.81 -9.80 -5.00
N LEU A 256 23.74 -10.15 -5.91
CA LEU A 256 23.76 -10.13 -7.39
C LEU A 256 24.40 -8.91 -8.09
N GLU A 257 24.35 -7.71 -7.52
CA GLU A 257 24.87 -6.50 -8.16
C GLU A 257 25.75 -5.72 -7.18
N GLY A 258 26.97 -5.35 -7.57
CA GLY A 258 27.89 -4.57 -6.72
C GLY A 258 27.47 -3.10 -6.49
N ASP A 259 26.27 -2.71 -6.94
CA ASP A 259 25.74 -1.35 -6.85
C ASP A 259 24.55 -1.29 -5.87
N GLU A 260 24.80 -0.68 -4.70
CA GLU A 260 23.82 -0.48 -3.63
C GLU A 260 22.55 0.24 -4.12
N ARG A 261 22.68 1.18 -5.08
CA ARG A 261 21.53 1.93 -5.61
C ARG A 261 20.62 1.05 -6.44
N LEU A 262 21.18 0.14 -7.26
CA LEU A 262 20.36 -0.79 -8.03
C LEU A 262 19.67 -1.81 -7.12
N ALA A 263 20.41 -2.34 -6.13
CA ALA A 263 19.85 -3.20 -5.09
C ALA A 263 18.66 -2.55 -4.37
N LEU A 264 18.80 -1.27 -3.98
CA LEU A 264 17.75 -0.47 -3.35
C LEU A 264 16.52 -0.29 -4.24
N GLU A 265 16.68 0.10 -5.51
CA GLU A 265 15.54 0.27 -6.41
C GLU A 265 14.83 -1.05 -6.71
N ARG A 266 15.59 -2.16 -6.81
CA ARG A 266 15.04 -3.50 -7.03
C ARG A 266 14.15 -3.95 -5.88
N ILE A 267 14.64 -3.89 -4.64
CA ILE A 267 13.84 -4.30 -3.47
C ILE A 267 12.63 -3.39 -3.28
N ARG A 268 12.78 -2.08 -3.49
CA ARG A 268 11.66 -1.12 -3.44
C ARG A 268 10.56 -1.46 -4.44
N ARG A 269 10.94 -1.69 -5.71
CA ARG A 269 10.00 -2.07 -6.78
C ARG A 269 9.29 -3.38 -6.46
N GLN A 270 10.03 -4.36 -5.95
CA GLN A 270 9.46 -5.65 -5.55
C GLN A 270 8.43 -5.50 -4.41
N LEU A 271 8.78 -4.84 -3.30
CA LEU A 271 7.87 -4.62 -2.18
C LEU A 271 6.64 -3.80 -2.59
N ARG A 272 6.81 -2.73 -3.39
CA ARG A 272 5.70 -1.95 -3.94
C ARG A 272 4.74 -2.83 -4.73
N ARG A 273 5.25 -3.64 -5.66
CA ARG A 273 4.43 -4.53 -6.48
C ARG A 273 3.64 -5.51 -5.63
N THR A 274 4.31 -6.17 -4.69
CA THR A 274 3.68 -7.16 -3.80
C THR A 274 2.54 -6.53 -2.99
N ILE A 275 2.79 -5.39 -2.34
CA ILE A 275 1.81 -4.76 -1.44
C ILE A 275 0.70 -4.05 -2.22
N MET A 276 1.03 -3.30 -3.27
CA MET A 276 0.01 -2.58 -4.05
C MET A 276 -0.89 -3.54 -4.83
N SER A 277 -0.35 -4.65 -5.36
CA SER A 277 -1.19 -5.68 -6.00
C SER A 277 -2.14 -6.33 -5.00
N ALA A 278 -1.67 -6.62 -3.78
CA ALA A 278 -2.54 -7.13 -2.71
C ALA A 278 -3.62 -6.11 -2.35
N SER A 279 -3.27 -4.82 -2.23
CA SER A 279 -4.22 -3.73 -1.96
C SER A 279 -5.25 -3.59 -3.10
N ALA A 280 -4.82 -3.64 -4.36
CA ALA A 280 -5.70 -3.58 -5.53
C ALA A 280 -6.76 -4.68 -5.53
N ALA A 281 -6.39 -5.88 -5.06
CA ALA A 281 -7.28 -7.04 -4.99
C ALA A 281 -8.18 -7.05 -3.75
N SER A 282 -7.70 -6.54 -2.61
CA SER A 282 -8.34 -6.75 -1.30
C SER A 282 -9.06 -5.51 -0.73
N VAL A 283 -8.67 -4.29 -1.12
CA VAL A 283 -9.34 -3.08 -0.63
C VAL A 283 -10.63 -2.87 -1.42
N VAL A 284 -11.75 -2.91 -0.70
CA VAL A 284 -13.10 -2.83 -1.25
C VAL A 284 -13.60 -1.39 -1.18
N ARG A 285 -14.32 -0.96 -2.23
CA ARG A 285 -15.00 0.33 -2.24
C ARG A 285 -16.06 0.36 -1.13
N PRO A 286 -16.15 1.42 -0.30
CA PRO A 286 -17.23 1.59 0.67
C PRO A 286 -18.61 1.56 0.02
N LYS A 287 -19.53 0.77 0.58
CA LYS A 287 -20.90 0.60 0.05
C LYS A 287 -21.68 1.91 0.06
N GLU A 288 -21.40 2.80 1.00
CA GLU A 288 -22.01 4.12 1.14
C GLU A 288 -21.85 4.96 -0.14
N ILE A 289 -20.78 4.75 -0.91
CA ILE A 289 -20.60 5.42 -2.20
C ILE A 289 -21.74 5.04 -3.16
N ASP A 290 -22.02 3.74 -3.27
CA ASP A 290 -23.05 3.24 -4.18
C ASP A 290 -24.47 3.57 -3.66
N ASP A 291 -24.68 3.53 -2.35
CA ASP A 291 -25.96 3.91 -1.72
C ASP A 291 -26.30 5.38 -1.97
N ILE A 292 -25.34 6.31 -1.77
CA ILE A 292 -25.53 7.75 -1.99
C ILE A 292 -25.77 8.03 -3.48
N ARG A 293 -24.97 7.42 -4.37
CA ARG A 293 -25.15 7.57 -5.83
C ARG A 293 -26.51 7.05 -6.29
N GLY A 294 -26.93 5.89 -5.79
CA GLY A 294 -28.23 5.30 -6.12
C GLY A 294 -29.41 6.11 -5.56
N ALA A 295 -29.27 6.71 -4.37
CA ALA A 295 -30.28 7.63 -3.84
C ALA A 295 -30.39 8.92 -4.68
N ASN A 296 -29.26 9.50 -5.07
CA ASN A 296 -29.22 10.70 -5.91
C ASN A 296 -29.86 10.44 -7.30
N ALA A 297 -29.48 9.35 -7.97
CA ALA A 297 -30.06 8.97 -9.26
C ALA A 297 -31.59 8.74 -9.19
N ARG A 298 -32.10 8.15 -8.09
CA ARG A 298 -33.55 7.98 -7.87
C ARG A 298 -34.28 9.30 -7.63
N ARG A 299 -33.64 10.26 -6.94
CA ARG A 299 -34.18 11.61 -6.75
C ARG A 299 -34.27 12.35 -8.08
N GLU A 300 -33.19 12.36 -8.86
CA GLU A 300 -33.15 12.97 -10.19
C GLU A 300 -34.24 12.38 -11.11
N LEU A 301 -34.42 11.06 -11.09
CA LEU A 301 -35.48 10.41 -11.85
C LEU A 301 -36.89 10.86 -11.40
N THR A 302 -37.13 10.89 -10.09
CA THR A 302 -38.42 11.36 -9.53
C THR A 302 -38.68 12.83 -9.89
N GLU A 303 -37.67 13.69 -9.84
CA GLU A 303 -37.78 15.10 -10.22
C GLU A 303 -38.08 15.28 -11.71
N LEU A 304 -37.44 14.50 -12.58
CA LEU A 304 -37.73 14.50 -14.02
C LEU A 304 -39.15 14.02 -14.30
N GLN A 305 -39.61 12.97 -13.61
CA GLN A 305 -40.99 12.48 -13.72
C GLN A 305 -42.01 13.51 -13.22
N ALA A 306 -41.74 14.20 -12.12
CA ALA A 306 -42.59 15.27 -11.60
C ALA A 306 -42.65 16.46 -12.57
N LYS A 307 -41.51 16.88 -13.13
CA LYS A 307 -41.47 17.91 -14.18
C LYS A 307 -42.29 17.50 -15.40
N ALA A 308 -42.15 16.26 -15.86
CA ALA A 308 -42.94 15.74 -16.97
C ALA A 308 -44.44 15.76 -16.68
N ALA A 309 -44.86 15.31 -15.48
CA ALA A 309 -46.27 15.31 -15.07
C ALA A 309 -46.86 16.74 -14.98
N ILE A 310 -46.12 17.70 -14.42
CA ILE A 310 -46.53 19.11 -14.38
C ILE A 310 -46.69 19.66 -15.80
N LEU A 311 -45.77 19.31 -16.71
CA LEU A 311 -45.84 19.73 -18.11
C LEU A 311 -47.07 19.15 -18.81
N GLU A 312 -47.39 17.86 -18.57
CA GLU A 312 -48.61 17.23 -19.08
C GLU A 312 -49.89 17.85 -18.53
N GLU A 313 -49.93 18.18 -17.24
CA GLU A 313 -51.08 18.87 -16.62
C GLU A 313 -51.24 20.29 -17.18
N THR A 314 -50.14 21.01 -17.38
CA THR A 314 -50.14 22.36 -18.00
C THR A 314 -50.69 22.28 -19.42
N LYS A 315 -50.31 21.26 -20.19
CA LYS A 315 -50.87 20.98 -21.52
C LYS A 315 -52.37 20.66 -21.46
N ALA A 316 -52.83 19.92 -20.46
CA ALA A 316 -54.24 19.54 -20.34
C ALA A 316 -55.16 20.70 -19.91
N LYS A 317 -54.63 21.70 -19.19
CA LYS A 317 -55.36 22.89 -18.72
C LYS A 317 -55.32 24.08 -19.69
N ALA A 318 -54.56 24.00 -20.77
CA ALA A 318 -54.59 25.02 -21.81
C ALA A 318 -56.02 25.06 -22.40
N THR A 319 -56.68 26.22 -22.28
CA THR A 319 -58.09 26.40 -22.71
C THR A 319 -58.20 27.34 -23.91
N SER A 320 -57.12 28.06 -24.24
CA SER A 320 -57.05 28.94 -25.40
C SER A 320 -56.05 28.43 -26.44
N LEU A 321 -56.32 28.76 -27.71
CA LEU A 321 -55.40 28.48 -28.82
C LEU A 321 -54.02 29.13 -28.62
N GLU A 322 -53.98 30.24 -27.88
CA GLU A 322 -52.77 31.03 -27.61
C GLU A 322 -51.87 30.33 -26.57
N GLU A 323 -52.45 29.71 -25.54
CA GLU A 323 -51.73 28.87 -24.58
C GLU A 323 -51.18 27.58 -25.21
N PHE A 324 -51.97 26.92 -26.07
CA PHE A 324 -51.48 25.77 -26.82
C PHE A 324 -50.34 26.13 -27.78
N ARG A 325 -50.41 27.30 -28.42
CA ARG A 325 -49.31 27.83 -29.24
C ARG A 325 -48.07 28.10 -28.42
N ALA A 326 -48.19 28.77 -27.27
CA ALA A 326 -47.03 29.03 -26.40
C ALA A 326 -46.34 27.74 -25.92
N ILE A 327 -47.12 26.71 -25.58
CA ILE A 327 -46.57 25.38 -25.21
C ILE A 327 -45.91 24.72 -26.42
N ALA A 328 -46.56 24.71 -27.58
CA ALA A 328 -46.01 24.13 -28.81
C ALA A 328 -44.74 24.85 -29.27
N ASP A 329 -44.68 26.17 -29.14
CA ASP A 329 -43.52 27.01 -29.45
C ASP A 329 -42.37 26.72 -28.48
N SER A 330 -42.66 26.51 -27.18
CA SER A 330 -41.67 26.05 -26.20
C SER A 330 -41.12 24.66 -26.56
N TYR A 331 -41.98 23.70 -26.91
CA TYR A 331 -41.54 22.36 -27.35
C TYR A 331 -40.76 22.40 -28.66
N ALA A 332 -41.13 23.28 -29.59
CA ALA A 332 -40.41 23.48 -30.84
C ALA A 332 -39.03 24.06 -30.54
N ALA A 333 -38.94 25.08 -29.68
CA ALA A 333 -37.67 25.67 -29.25
C ALA A 333 -36.77 24.65 -28.54
N ASP A 334 -37.31 23.86 -27.60
CA ASP A 334 -36.57 22.81 -26.89
C ASP A 334 -36.12 21.69 -27.83
N ASN A 335 -36.98 21.23 -28.74
CA ASN A 335 -36.59 20.22 -29.74
C ASN A 335 -35.55 20.75 -30.72
N ASP A 336 -35.67 22.00 -31.16
CA ASP A 336 -34.72 22.62 -32.07
C ASP A 336 -33.38 22.88 -31.36
N GLN A 337 -33.40 23.18 -30.06
CA GLN A 337 -32.19 23.26 -29.25
C GLN A 337 -31.55 21.88 -29.08
N LEU A 338 -32.32 20.86 -28.69
CA LEU A 338 -31.82 19.48 -28.54
C LEU A 338 -31.30 18.89 -29.85
N ARG A 339 -31.93 19.19 -30.99
CA ARG A 339 -31.46 18.78 -32.32
C ARG A 339 -30.16 19.47 -32.70
N ARG A 340 -30.03 20.78 -32.41
CA ARG A 340 -28.79 21.52 -32.61
C ARG A 340 -27.67 20.98 -31.73
N ASP A 341 -27.96 20.70 -30.47
CA ASP A 341 -27.00 20.12 -29.53
C ASP A 341 -26.57 18.71 -29.94
N LEU A 342 -27.51 17.86 -30.39
CA LEU A 342 -27.20 16.53 -30.94
C LEU A 342 -26.34 16.62 -32.19
N SER A 343 -26.68 17.48 -33.15
CA SER A 343 -25.89 17.67 -34.37
C SER A 343 -24.47 18.17 -34.05
N ALA A 344 -24.35 19.13 -33.14
CA ALA A 344 -23.05 19.65 -32.71
C ALA A 344 -22.21 18.58 -31.99
N ARG A 345 -22.85 17.72 -31.20
CA ARG A 345 -22.21 16.60 -30.51
C ARG A 345 -21.81 15.48 -31.46
N ASP A 346 -22.63 15.17 -32.47
CA ASP A 346 -22.32 14.19 -33.50
C ASP A 346 -21.13 14.66 -34.36
N GLU A 347 -21.11 15.93 -34.75
CA GLU A 347 -19.95 16.53 -35.43
C GLU A 347 -18.69 16.50 -34.56
N GLU A 348 -18.82 16.76 -33.26
CA GLU A 348 -17.72 16.67 -32.31
C GLU A 348 -17.20 15.23 -32.16
N ILE A 349 -18.10 14.24 -32.09
CA ILE A 349 -17.75 12.81 -32.07
C ILE A 349 -17.03 12.41 -33.36
N GLU A 350 -17.51 12.82 -34.53
CA GLU A 350 -16.85 12.50 -35.80
C GLU A 350 -15.47 13.16 -35.91
N ARG A 351 -15.34 14.42 -35.51
CA ARG A 351 -14.02 15.10 -35.43
C ARG A 351 -13.07 14.35 -34.51
N LEU A 352 -13.53 13.97 -33.31
CA LEU A 352 -12.72 13.24 -32.34
C LEU A 352 -12.37 11.82 -32.84
N ARG A 353 -13.28 11.13 -33.55
CA ARG A 353 -13.01 9.81 -34.16
C ARG A 353 -11.90 9.88 -35.20
N VAL A 354 -11.95 10.86 -36.10
CA VAL A 354 -10.91 11.08 -37.11
C VAL A 354 -9.57 11.39 -36.45
N GLU A 355 -9.56 12.22 -35.41
CA GLU A 355 -8.34 12.56 -34.68
C GLU A 355 -7.76 11.37 -33.92
N VAL A 356 -8.62 10.56 -33.27
CA VAL A 356 -8.21 9.31 -32.62
C VAL A 356 -7.59 8.36 -33.64
N GLN A 357 -8.21 8.18 -34.82
CA GLN A 357 -7.67 7.32 -35.86
C GLN A 357 -6.30 7.78 -36.36
N ARG A 358 -6.12 9.09 -36.53
CA ARG A 358 -4.82 9.70 -36.91
C ARG A 358 -3.76 9.42 -35.85
N LEU A 359 -4.07 9.73 -34.59
CA LEU A 359 -3.16 9.53 -33.45
C LEU A 359 -2.84 8.05 -33.22
N GLU A 360 -3.80 7.14 -33.44
CA GLU A 360 -3.59 5.69 -33.36
C GLU A 360 -2.60 5.20 -34.42
N SER A 361 -2.71 5.71 -35.66
CA SER A 361 -1.77 5.38 -36.74
C SER A 361 -0.35 5.86 -36.42
N GLU A 362 -0.21 7.09 -35.92
CA GLU A 362 1.08 7.64 -35.48
C GLU A 362 1.67 6.87 -34.29
N LYS A 363 0.84 6.53 -33.30
CA LYS A 363 1.20 5.71 -32.14
C LYS A 363 1.69 4.32 -32.57
N GLN A 364 1.02 3.66 -33.50
CA GLN A 364 1.44 2.35 -33.98
C GLN A 364 2.82 2.40 -34.66
N GLY A 365 3.09 3.44 -35.46
CA GLY A 365 4.41 3.67 -36.05
C GLY A 365 5.52 3.84 -35.01
N LEU A 366 5.24 4.58 -33.93
CA LEU A 366 6.19 4.80 -32.83
C LEU A 366 6.38 3.55 -31.95
N ILE A 367 5.33 2.77 -31.68
CA ILE A 367 5.42 1.53 -30.89
C ILE A 367 6.29 0.50 -31.61
N PHE A 368 6.19 0.39 -32.94
CA PHE A 368 7.05 -0.51 -33.71
C PHE A 368 8.54 -0.15 -33.55
N GLN A 369 8.86 1.15 -33.58
CA GLN A 369 10.22 1.65 -33.39
C GLN A 369 10.73 1.43 -31.94
N LEU A 370 9.88 1.66 -30.94
CA LEU A 370 10.22 1.46 -29.53
C LEU A 370 10.32 -0.02 -29.12
N GLY A 371 9.54 -0.90 -29.75
CA GLY A 371 9.59 -2.34 -29.53
C GLY A 371 10.94 -2.94 -29.91
N GLN A 372 11.54 -2.44 -31.00
CA GLN A 372 12.91 -2.82 -31.39
C GLN A 372 13.97 -2.32 -30.39
N ALA A 373 13.75 -1.18 -29.74
CA ALA A 373 14.70 -0.61 -28.77
C ALA A 373 14.61 -1.23 -27.35
N LYS A 374 13.42 -1.67 -26.91
CA LYS A 374 13.20 -2.21 -25.55
C LYS A 374 13.52 -3.69 -25.40
N ALA A 375 13.49 -4.47 -26.48
CA ALA A 375 13.87 -5.88 -26.48
C ALA A 375 15.35 -6.11 -26.06
N SER A 376 16.17 -5.05 -26.07
CA SER A 376 17.59 -5.10 -25.66
C SER A 376 17.85 -4.75 -24.18
N ALA A 377 16.85 -4.43 -23.36
CA ALA A 377 17.09 -3.71 -22.10
C ALA A 377 16.48 -4.29 -20.80
N ASN A 378 15.86 -5.47 -20.78
CA ASN A 378 15.11 -5.86 -19.57
C ASN A 378 15.12 -7.37 -19.24
N GLU A 379 16.24 -7.83 -18.70
CA GLU A 379 16.30 -9.03 -17.83
C GLU A 379 16.95 -8.63 -16.50
N THR A 380 16.17 -8.17 -15.53
CA THR A 380 16.61 -8.06 -14.13
C THR A 380 15.73 -8.99 -13.28
N ALA A 381 16.34 -10.02 -12.70
CA ALA A 381 15.68 -11.02 -11.86
C ALA A 381 15.18 -10.41 -10.53
N GLU A 382 14.04 -10.90 -10.02
CA GLU A 382 13.51 -10.55 -8.70
C GLU A 382 14.37 -11.16 -7.58
N VAL A 383 14.37 -10.57 -6.37
CA VAL A 383 15.09 -11.13 -5.22
C VAL A 383 14.19 -12.15 -4.54
N GLU A 384 14.51 -13.43 -4.66
CA GLU A 384 13.77 -14.48 -3.95
C GLU A 384 13.86 -14.28 -2.42
N PRO A 385 12.71 -14.34 -1.70
CA PRO A 385 12.71 -14.34 -0.24
C PRO A 385 13.59 -15.43 0.34
N ASP A 386 14.12 -15.20 1.54
CA ASP A 386 14.83 -16.20 2.31
C ASP A 386 13.90 -17.29 2.82
N ALA A 387 14.42 -18.51 2.90
CA ALA A 387 13.76 -19.58 3.63
C ALA A 387 13.67 -19.17 5.12
N PRO A 388 12.52 -19.37 5.78
CA PRO A 388 12.38 -19.08 7.18
C PRO A 388 13.36 -19.92 7.99
N GLU A 389 13.93 -19.31 9.02
CA GLU A 389 14.74 -20.06 9.97
C GLU A 389 13.88 -21.14 10.63
N GLN A 390 14.29 -22.38 10.43
CA GLN A 390 13.67 -23.50 11.11
C GLN A 390 14.22 -23.54 12.53
N ASP A 391 13.33 -23.69 13.50
CA ASP A 391 13.71 -24.25 14.78
C ASP A 391 14.02 -25.71 14.54
N ASP A 392 15.31 -26.01 14.39
CA ASP A 392 15.83 -27.35 14.60
C ASP A 392 15.82 -27.62 16.11
N GLU A 393 14.60 -27.62 16.66
CA GLU A 393 14.18 -27.95 18.03
C GLU A 393 14.33 -29.45 18.31
N ARG A 394 14.94 -30.20 17.38
CA ARG A 394 15.24 -31.59 17.62
C ARG A 394 16.19 -31.68 18.81
N LEU A 395 15.75 -32.40 19.83
CA LEU A 395 16.56 -32.72 21.00
C LEU A 395 17.90 -33.33 20.55
N PRO A 396 19.01 -33.01 21.22
CA PRO A 396 20.32 -33.55 20.87
C PRO A 396 20.33 -35.08 21.03
N GLN A 397 20.91 -35.77 20.05
CA GLN A 397 21.12 -37.21 20.13
C GLN A 397 22.38 -37.53 20.95
N PRO A 398 22.45 -38.71 21.61
CA PRO A 398 23.67 -39.13 22.30
C PRO A 398 24.89 -39.11 21.38
N GLY A 399 25.97 -38.43 21.79
CA GLY A 399 27.19 -38.26 21.00
C GLY A 399 27.19 -37.08 20.04
N GLU A 400 26.06 -36.39 19.86
CA GLU A 400 25.96 -35.20 19.02
C GLU A 400 26.83 -34.07 19.57
N VAL A 401 27.36 -33.23 18.68
CA VAL A 401 28.10 -32.02 19.05
C VAL A 401 27.39 -30.83 18.44
N ARG A 402 27.09 -29.82 19.25
CA ARG A 402 26.56 -28.54 18.78
C ARG A 402 27.36 -27.40 19.37
N PHE A 403 27.26 -26.26 18.70
CA PHE A 403 27.98 -25.05 19.05
C PHE A 403 26.98 -23.96 19.44
N TYR A 404 27.37 -23.17 20.43
CA TYR A 404 26.55 -22.10 20.98
C TYR A 404 27.38 -20.84 21.14
N LYS A 405 26.85 -19.72 20.68
CA LYS A 405 27.45 -18.41 20.97
C LYS A 405 26.72 -17.80 22.15
N LYS A 406 27.47 -17.42 23.18
CA LYS A 406 26.92 -16.60 24.27
C LYS A 406 26.60 -15.22 23.70
N ARG A 407 25.36 -14.80 23.93
CA ARG A 407 24.81 -13.58 23.37
C ARG A 407 24.86 -12.43 24.37
N TYR A 408 24.38 -12.68 25.58
CA TYR A 408 24.51 -11.77 26.73
C TYR A 408 24.48 -12.58 28.04
N SER A 409 24.81 -11.93 29.15
CA SER A 409 24.78 -12.54 30.48
C SER A 409 23.67 -11.92 31.33
N SER A 410 22.79 -12.75 31.86
CA SER A 410 21.80 -12.37 32.87
C SER A 410 22.41 -12.50 34.29
N PRO A 411 21.80 -11.90 35.33
CA PRO A 411 22.23 -12.11 36.71
C PRO A 411 22.33 -13.61 37.10
N SER A 412 21.45 -14.47 36.60
CA SER A 412 21.35 -15.87 37.01
C SER A 412 21.86 -16.92 36.01
N HIS A 413 21.98 -16.58 34.72
CA HIS A 413 22.36 -17.50 33.65
C HIS A 413 22.91 -16.76 32.43
N ASP A 414 23.55 -17.46 31.52
CA ASP A 414 23.95 -16.93 30.21
C ASP A 414 22.91 -17.28 29.16
N VAL A 415 22.69 -16.39 28.19
CA VAL A 415 21.76 -16.63 27.08
C VAL A 415 22.56 -16.99 25.83
N PHE A 416 22.21 -18.11 25.21
CA PHE A 416 22.93 -18.67 24.08
C PHE A 416 22.08 -18.74 22.82
N LEU A 417 22.76 -18.68 21.68
CA LEU A 417 22.21 -19.05 20.38
C LEU A 417 22.96 -20.25 19.82
N ARG A 418 22.25 -21.23 19.28
CA ARG A 418 22.86 -22.31 18.51
C ARG A 418 23.43 -21.72 17.23
N VAL A 419 24.69 -22.04 16.93
CA VAL A 419 25.42 -21.55 15.76
C VAL A 419 26.21 -22.69 15.14
N GLY A 420 26.81 -22.45 13.98
CA GLY A 420 27.81 -23.35 13.39
C GLY A 420 29.12 -23.37 14.17
N ASP A 421 30.02 -24.29 13.82
CA ASP A 421 31.37 -24.34 14.35
C ASP A 421 32.11 -23.02 14.03
N CYS A 422 32.83 -22.48 15.01
CA CYS A 422 33.68 -21.31 14.82
C CYS A 422 34.98 -21.61 14.06
N GLY A 423 35.28 -22.88 13.78
CA GLY A 423 36.45 -23.30 12.98
C GLY A 423 37.79 -23.18 13.72
N HIS A 424 37.77 -22.81 15.00
CA HIS A 424 38.97 -22.77 15.83
C HIS A 424 39.22 -24.11 16.53
N ASN A 425 40.49 -24.37 16.84
CA ASN A 425 40.92 -25.58 17.54
C ASN A 425 41.24 -25.35 19.04
N SER A 426 41.08 -24.12 19.53
CA SER A 426 41.38 -23.73 20.92
C SER A 426 40.17 -23.97 21.85
N TRP A 427 39.80 -25.24 22.04
CA TRP A 427 38.68 -25.62 22.93
C TRP A 427 39.18 -25.94 24.33
N GLN A 428 38.70 -25.18 25.31
CA GLN A 428 39.13 -25.27 26.71
C GLN A 428 37.95 -25.69 27.59
N SER A 429 38.17 -26.71 28.43
CA SER A 429 37.19 -27.13 29.43
C SER A 429 37.05 -26.07 30.52
N THR A 430 35.82 -25.86 31.00
CA THR A 430 35.54 -24.93 32.11
C THR A 430 34.74 -25.65 33.19
N GLU A 431 35.39 -25.98 34.30
CA GLU A 431 34.68 -26.57 35.45
C GLU A 431 33.74 -25.53 36.11
N LYS A 432 34.12 -24.24 36.08
CA LYS A 432 33.44 -23.11 36.73
C LYS A 432 32.61 -22.24 35.79
N ALA A 433 31.67 -22.85 35.05
CA ALA A 433 30.81 -22.17 34.09
C ALA A 433 29.31 -22.25 34.45
N ASP A 434 28.95 -21.96 35.70
CA ASP A 434 27.61 -22.23 36.23
C ASP A 434 26.49 -21.43 35.53
N LYS A 435 26.77 -20.19 35.11
CA LYS A 435 25.83 -19.40 34.30
C LYS A 435 25.63 -20.00 32.91
N ALA A 436 26.68 -20.53 32.29
CA ALA A 436 26.62 -21.18 30.99
C ALA A 436 25.80 -22.48 31.06
N LYS A 437 26.06 -23.31 32.08
CA LYS A 437 25.30 -24.54 32.34
C LYS A 437 23.81 -24.26 32.54
N LYS A 438 23.47 -23.27 33.37
CA LYS A 438 22.06 -22.84 33.58
C LYS A 438 21.43 -22.30 32.31
N GLY A 439 22.19 -21.58 31.49
CA GLY A 439 21.75 -21.08 30.19
C GLY A 439 21.38 -22.20 29.21
N LEU A 440 22.28 -23.16 29.05
CA LEU A 440 22.08 -24.32 28.17
C LEU A 440 20.94 -25.23 28.67
N ALA A 441 20.83 -25.43 29.99
CA ALA A 441 19.73 -26.20 30.58
C ALA A 441 18.34 -25.57 30.30
N ARG A 442 18.24 -24.24 30.13
CA ARG A 442 16.98 -23.59 29.73
C ARG A 442 16.64 -23.77 28.26
N ILE A 443 17.63 -23.96 27.40
CA ILE A 443 17.43 -24.13 25.96
C ILE A 443 17.02 -25.57 25.62
N ILE A 444 17.51 -26.55 26.38
CA ILE A 444 17.40 -27.98 26.02
C ILE A 444 16.55 -28.77 27.03
N GLY A 445 16.36 -28.24 28.24
CA GLY A 445 15.74 -28.94 29.37
C GLY A 445 16.78 -29.35 30.42
N ALA A 446 16.44 -29.21 31.70
CA ALA A 446 17.37 -29.47 32.81
C ALA A 446 17.70 -30.95 33.03
N GLU A 447 16.94 -31.85 32.40
CA GLU A 447 17.13 -33.31 32.46
C GLU A 447 18.20 -33.86 31.50
N TYR A 448 18.76 -33.03 30.62
CA TYR A 448 19.76 -33.46 29.63
C TYR A 448 21.18 -33.26 30.14
N GLU A 449 21.84 -34.37 30.48
CA GLU A 449 23.27 -34.38 30.80
C GLU A 449 24.10 -34.23 29.52
N TRP A 450 25.15 -33.39 29.59
CA TRP A 450 26.14 -33.27 28.54
C TRP A 450 27.45 -33.95 28.96
N LYS A 451 28.04 -34.74 28.06
CA LYS A 451 29.37 -35.35 28.26
C LYS A 451 30.50 -34.34 28.38
N SER A 452 30.45 -33.24 27.64
CA SER A 452 31.48 -32.18 27.75
C SER A 452 30.98 -30.81 27.35
N LEU A 453 31.40 -29.80 28.10
CA LEU A 453 31.17 -28.38 27.84
C LEU A 453 32.51 -27.66 27.74
N GLN A 454 32.81 -27.09 26.58
CA GLN A 454 34.07 -26.39 26.30
C GLN A 454 33.79 -25.00 25.76
N HIS A 455 34.65 -24.03 26.07
CA HIS A 455 34.62 -22.71 25.45
C HIS A 455 35.80 -22.52 24.50
N CYS A 456 35.64 -21.67 23.48
CA CYS A 456 36.71 -21.35 22.55
C CYS A 456 37.56 -20.20 23.10
N GLY A 457 38.86 -20.44 23.29
CA GLY A 457 39.82 -19.43 23.74
C GLY A 457 40.24 -18.41 22.68
N SER A 458 39.83 -18.59 21.42
CA SER A 458 40.20 -17.73 20.29
C SER A 458 39.08 -16.82 19.80
N CYS A 459 37.84 -17.03 20.22
CA CYS A 459 36.70 -16.22 19.79
C CYS A 459 36.58 -14.93 20.61
N THR A 460 36.53 -13.78 19.94
CA THR A 460 36.22 -12.48 20.52
C THR A 460 34.70 -12.21 20.51
N GLY A 461 34.18 -11.47 21.50
CA GLY A 461 32.78 -11.02 21.51
C GLY A 461 31.76 -12.00 22.12
N GLY A 462 31.98 -12.44 23.37
CA GLY A 462 30.93 -13.05 24.20
C GLY A 462 31.17 -14.50 24.61
N GLY A 463 32.06 -15.24 23.95
CA GLY A 463 32.42 -16.63 24.29
C GLY A 463 31.64 -17.65 23.47
N MET A 464 32.36 -18.42 22.65
CA MET A 464 31.82 -19.55 21.88
C MET A 464 31.92 -20.82 22.70
N TRP A 465 30.92 -21.69 22.61
CA TRP A 465 30.79 -22.91 23.40
C TRP A 465 30.52 -24.11 22.50
N LYS A 466 31.15 -25.22 22.84
CA LYS A 466 30.98 -26.53 22.22
C LYS A 466 30.44 -27.47 23.27
N VAL A 467 29.28 -28.04 22.99
CA VAL A 467 28.59 -28.99 23.86
C VAL A 467 28.54 -30.32 23.14
N ARG A 468 28.92 -31.38 23.85
CA ARG A 468 28.74 -32.76 23.41
C ARG A 468 27.82 -33.45 24.40
N TRP A 469 26.76 -34.09 23.91
CA TRP A 469 25.84 -34.89 24.73
C TRP A 469 26.36 -36.30 24.92
#